data_AF-A0AAU4LVT8-F1
#
_entry.id   AF-A0AAU4LVT8-F1
#
_cell.length_a   1.000
_cell.length_b   1.000
_cell.length_c   1.000
_cell.angle_alpha   90.00
_cell.angle_beta   90.00
_cell.angle_gamma   90.00
#
_symmetry.space_group_name_H-M   'P 1'
#
loop_
_entity.id
_entity.type
_entity.pdbx_description
1 polymer ?
#
loop_
_entity_poly.entity_id
_entity_poly.type
_entity_poly.pdbx_seq_one_letter_code
_entity_poly.pdbx_strand_id
1 'polypeptide(L)'
;MSVFMSAFASLVGAFADLLHPLFQGAATAAAIVLFTALVRLAVHPLSRAAARGQKARTRLQPQIAELRKKHGKNPERMQKALMELHKEEKVSPLSGCLPSLLQMPAFFLLYHLFSSQKIGGDPNALLSHELFGAPLGERWHNALAHGGPLGAQGVVYLGLFVIVAAVATFNYRRTKRQLAAAPTASATGPDGQPMPGMGAMTKLMPLMSFFTLVSIAYVPLAAALYIVTSTTWTAVERTVLYRDMPVAGAAMATVA
;
A
#
# COMPACT_ATOMS: atom_id res chain seq x y z
N MET A 1 27.30 2.77 2.59
CA MET A 1 25.96 3.31 2.23
C MET A 1 26.03 4.62 1.43
N SER A 2 27.15 5.35 1.40
CA SER A 2 27.27 6.63 0.67
C SER A 2 27.13 6.50 -0.85
N VAL A 3 27.84 5.55 -1.49
CA VAL A 3 27.86 5.43 -2.97
C VAL A 3 26.47 5.18 -3.55
N PHE A 4 25.70 4.27 -2.95
CA PHE A 4 24.34 3.94 -3.42
C PHE A 4 23.38 5.14 -3.25
N MET A 5 23.48 5.86 -2.14
CA MET A 5 22.67 7.07 -1.91
C MET A 5 23.07 8.22 -2.85
N SER A 6 24.36 8.38 -3.13
CA SER A 6 24.84 9.34 -4.13
C SER A 6 24.36 9.00 -5.53
N ALA A 7 24.41 7.72 -5.93
CA ALA A 7 23.89 7.26 -7.22
C ALA A 7 22.37 7.42 -7.33
N PHE A 8 21.64 7.22 -6.23
CA PHE A 8 20.20 7.45 -6.20
C PHE A 8 19.87 8.94 -6.25
N ALA A 9 20.62 9.79 -5.54
CA ALA A 9 20.46 11.24 -5.59
C ALA A 9 20.72 11.78 -7.01
N SER A 10 21.75 11.30 -7.70
CA SER A 10 22.02 11.69 -9.08
C SER A 10 20.94 11.20 -10.05
N LEU A 11 20.37 10.01 -9.83
CA LEU A 11 19.21 9.55 -10.60
C LEU A 11 17.99 10.47 -10.43
N VAL A 12 17.67 10.85 -9.19
CA VAL A 12 16.57 11.79 -8.91
C VAL A 12 16.86 13.17 -9.52
N GLY A 13 18.11 13.64 -9.45
CA GLY A 13 18.56 14.86 -10.12
C GLY A 13 18.37 14.82 -11.63
N ALA A 14 18.81 13.74 -12.29
CA ALA A 14 18.65 13.57 -13.73
C ALA A 14 17.18 13.57 -14.18
N PHE A 15 16.29 12.94 -13.40
CA PHE A 15 14.85 13.02 -13.64
C PHE A 15 14.28 14.42 -13.41
N ALA A 16 14.79 15.16 -12.40
CA ALA A 16 14.39 16.53 -12.17
C ALA A 16 14.81 17.43 -13.33
N ASP A 17 16.04 17.31 -13.84
CA ASP A 17 16.54 18.08 -14.98
C ASP A 17 15.70 17.82 -16.24
N LEU A 18 15.35 16.55 -16.48
CA LEU A 18 14.47 16.15 -17.58
C LEU A 18 13.07 16.77 -17.48
N LEU A 19 12.55 16.91 -16.26
CA LEU A 19 11.21 17.43 -15.99
C LEU A 19 11.16 18.95 -15.75
N HIS A 20 12.32 19.58 -15.57
CA HIS A 20 12.46 21.02 -15.36
C HIS A 20 11.72 21.89 -16.38
N PRO A 21 11.77 21.66 -17.71
CA PRO A 21 11.05 22.50 -18.66
C PRO A 21 9.52 22.45 -18.51
N LEU A 22 8.98 21.36 -17.93
CA LEU A 22 7.55 21.17 -17.76
C LEU A 22 7.04 21.61 -16.38
N PHE A 23 7.82 21.34 -15.34
CA PHE A 23 7.39 21.49 -13.94
C PHE A 23 8.14 22.58 -13.16
N GLN A 24 9.19 23.17 -13.74
CA GLN A 24 9.97 24.28 -13.17
C GLN A 24 10.36 24.00 -11.71
N GLY A 25 9.95 24.85 -10.75
CA GLY A 25 10.26 24.70 -9.33
C GLY A 25 9.77 23.38 -8.71
N ALA A 26 8.79 22.70 -9.31
CA ALA A 26 8.28 21.41 -8.85
C ALA A 26 8.94 20.20 -9.54
N ALA A 27 10.00 20.40 -10.32
CA ALA A 27 10.60 19.33 -11.13
C ALA A 27 11.11 18.14 -10.30
N THR A 28 11.67 18.39 -9.12
CA THR A 28 12.14 17.32 -8.23
C THR A 28 10.98 16.57 -7.58
N ALA A 29 9.89 17.27 -7.24
CA ALA A 29 8.67 16.61 -6.82
C ALA A 29 8.10 15.71 -7.93
N ALA A 30 8.09 16.21 -9.17
CA ALA A 30 7.68 15.43 -10.34
C ALA A 30 8.61 14.24 -10.59
N ALA A 31 9.92 14.39 -10.38
CA ALA A 31 10.90 13.30 -10.46
C ALA A 31 10.63 12.19 -9.44
N ILE A 32 10.25 12.53 -8.21
CA ILE A 32 9.83 11.56 -7.18
C ILE A 32 8.59 10.79 -7.65
N VAL A 33 7.58 11.50 -8.18
CA VAL A 33 6.35 10.88 -8.70
C VAL A 33 6.66 9.95 -9.87
N LEU A 34 7.50 10.39 -10.81
CA LEU A 34 7.95 9.59 -11.95
C LEU A 34 8.71 8.34 -11.51
N PHE A 35 9.69 8.48 -10.63
CA PHE A 35 10.42 7.36 -10.05
C PHE A 35 9.46 6.34 -9.40
N THR A 36 8.50 6.84 -8.61
CA THR A 36 7.50 5.99 -7.97
C THR A 36 6.68 5.23 -9.01
N ALA A 37 6.23 5.90 -10.07
CA ALA A 37 5.47 5.29 -11.16
C ALA A 37 6.29 4.21 -11.90
N LEU A 38 7.58 4.45 -12.17
CA LEU A 38 8.49 3.48 -12.79
C LEU A 38 8.67 2.23 -11.93
N VAL A 39 8.91 2.39 -10.63
CA VAL A 39 8.98 1.25 -9.69
C VAL A 39 7.66 0.49 -9.69
N ARG A 40 6.53 1.19 -9.67
CA ARG A 40 5.21 0.56 -9.72
C ARG A 40 4.96 -0.20 -11.01
N LEU A 41 5.42 0.32 -12.15
CA LEU A 41 5.33 -0.34 -13.44
C LEU A 41 6.19 -1.61 -13.46
N ALA A 42 7.40 -1.57 -12.88
CA ALA A 42 8.27 -2.75 -12.76
C ALA A 42 7.67 -3.82 -11.83
N VAL A 43 6.96 -3.43 -10.77
CA VAL A 43 6.27 -4.34 -9.84
C VAL A 43 4.91 -4.82 -10.40
N HIS A 44 4.35 -4.15 -11.40
CA HIS A 44 3.04 -4.47 -11.99
C HIS A 44 2.84 -5.95 -12.42
N PRO A 45 3.78 -6.63 -13.11
CA PRO A 45 3.62 -8.06 -13.44
C PRO A 45 3.48 -8.93 -12.19
N LEU A 46 4.18 -8.58 -11.11
CA LEU A 46 4.09 -9.25 -9.83
C LEU A 46 2.74 -8.95 -9.15
N SER A 47 2.26 -7.71 -9.19
CA SER A 47 0.89 -7.36 -8.75
C SER A 47 -0.19 -8.15 -9.48
N ARG A 48 -0.04 -8.38 -10.80
CA ARG A 48 -0.93 -9.25 -11.58
C ARG A 48 -0.90 -10.70 -11.10
N ALA A 49 0.29 -11.23 -10.84
CA ALA A 49 0.44 -12.59 -10.29
C ALA A 49 -0.22 -12.70 -8.89
N ALA A 50 -0.04 -11.68 -8.04
CA ALA A 50 -0.68 -11.59 -6.73
C ALA A 50 -2.21 -11.58 -6.84
N ALA A 51 -2.76 -10.81 -7.79
CA ALA A 51 -4.21 -10.76 -8.03
C ALA A 51 -4.78 -12.11 -8.51
N ARG A 52 -4.07 -12.80 -9.41
CA ARG A 52 -4.44 -14.16 -9.84
C ARG A 52 -4.45 -15.15 -8.67
N GLY A 53 -3.40 -15.13 -7.84
CA GLY A 53 -3.31 -15.96 -6.65
C GLY A 53 -4.46 -15.69 -5.66
N GLN A 54 -4.83 -14.42 -5.47
CA GLN A 54 -5.96 -14.06 -4.62
C GLN A 54 -7.30 -14.58 -5.19
N LYS A 55 -7.52 -14.49 -6.50
CA LYS A 55 -8.72 -15.05 -7.16
C LYS A 55 -8.82 -16.56 -6.95
N ALA A 56 -7.71 -17.27 -7.10
CA ALA A 56 -7.64 -18.71 -6.84
C ALA A 56 -7.99 -19.02 -5.37
N ARG A 57 -7.44 -18.28 -4.40
CA ARG A 57 -7.79 -18.46 -2.98
C ARG A 57 -9.27 -18.22 -2.70
N THR A 58 -9.88 -17.20 -3.31
CA THR A 58 -11.31 -16.94 -3.15
C THR A 58 -12.14 -18.12 -3.66
N ARG A 59 -11.73 -18.78 -4.76
CA ARG A 59 -12.36 -20.01 -5.26
C ARG A 59 -12.22 -21.19 -4.30
N LEU A 60 -11.13 -21.27 -3.54
CA LEU A 60 -10.90 -22.35 -2.56
C LEU A 60 -11.62 -22.16 -1.23
N GLN A 61 -12.12 -20.96 -0.91
CA GLN A 61 -12.86 -20.69 0.33
C GLN A 61 -13.97 -21.72 0.68
N PRO A 62 -14.84 -22.15 -0.25
CA PRO A 62 -15.84 -23.19 0.05
C PRO A 62 -15.20 -24.53 0.45
N GLN A 63 -14.16 -24.98 -0.26
CA GLN A 63 -13.44 -26.22 0.06
C GLN A 63 -12.73 -26.13 1.42
N ILE A 64 -12.16 -24.95 1.73
CA ILE A 64 -11.57 -24.67 3.05
C ILE A 64 -12.64 -24.73 4.15
N ALA A 65 -13.86 -24.26 3.87
CA ALA A 65 -14.98 -24.35 4.83
C ALA A 65 -15.42 -25.80 5.08
N GLU A 66 -15.44 -26.66 4.05
CA GLU A 66 -15.70 -28.09 4.22
C GLU A 66 -14.61 -28.80 5.02
N LEU A 67 -13.34 -28.51 4.73
CA LEU A 67 -12.20 -29.01 5.52
C LEU A 67 -12.32 -28.64 6.99
N ARG A 68 -12.74 -27.40 7.29
CA ARG A 68 -13.03 -26.98 8.67
C ARG A 68 -14.15 -27.78 9.31
N LYS A 69 -15.25 -28.06 8.59
CA LYS A 69 -16.33 -28.91 9.11
C LYS A 69 -15.83 -30.33 9.42
N LYS A 70 -14.92 -30.88 8.60
CA LYS A 70 -14.37 -32.24 8.76
C LYS A 70 -13.28 -32.34 9.82
N HIS A 71 -12.41 -31.35 9.93
CA HIS A 71 -11.17 -31.43 10.74
C HIS A 71 -11.02 -30.31 11.78
N GLY A 72 -12.01 -29.45 11.97
CA GLY A 72 -11.91 -28.29 12.88
C GLY A 72 -11.62 -28.62 14.35
N LYS A 73 -11.87 -29.85 14.79
CA LYS A 73 -11.54 -30.35 16.13
C LYS A 73 -10.10 -30.83 16.30
N ASN A 74 -9.34 -30.97 15.21
CA ASN A 74 -7.96 -31.42 15.22
C ASN A 74 -7.07 -30.45 14.42
N PRO A 75 -6.38 -29.50 15.09
CA PRO A 75 -5.62 -28.44 14.42
C PRO A 75 -4.48 -28.98 13.55
N GLU A 76 -3.82 -30.08 13.96
CA GLU A 76 -2.74 -30.70 13.18
C GLU A 76 -3.27 -31.28 11.86
N ARG A 77 -4.38 -32.02 11.91
CA ARG A 77 -5.03 -32.57 10.70
C ARG A 77 -5.58 -31.46 9.81
N MET A 78 -6.16 -30.41 10.40
CA MET A 78 -6.64 -29.24 9.67
C MET A 78 -5.49 -28.53 8.92
N GLN A 79 -4.35 -28.32 9.59
CA GLN A 79 -3.19 -27.68 8.97
C GLN A 79 -2.64 -28.53 7.82
N LYS A 80 -2.50 -29.85 8.03
CA LYS A 80 -2.01 -30.78 7.00
C LYS A 80 -2.93 -30.78 5.77
N ALA A 81 -4.24 -30.93 5.97
CA ALA A 81 -5.20 -30.98 4.88
C ALA A 81 -5.34 -29.63 4.15
N LEU A 82 -5.20 -28.50 4.86
CA LEU A 82 -5.14 -27.18 4.24
C LEU A 82 -3.89 -27.00 3.37
N MET A 83 -2.73 -27.48 3.84
CA MET A 83 -1.49 -27.45 3.07
C MET A 83 -1.56 -28.36 1.84
N GLU A 84 -2.17 -29.53 1.98
CA GLU A 84 -2.41 -30.46 0.88
C GLU A 84 -3.32 -29.84 -0.19
N LEU A 85 -4.46 -29.27 0.21
CA LEU A 85 -5.35 -28.54 -0.71
C LEU A 85 -4.63 -27.40 -1.43
N HIS A 86 -3.82 -26.59 -0.72
CA HIS A 86 -3.06 -25.51 -1.34
C HIS A 86 -2.00 -26.02 -2.33
N LYS A 87 -1.40 -27.18 -2.07
CA LYS A 87 -0.44 -27.83 -2.97
C LYS A 87 -1.13 -28.41 -4.21
N GLU A 88 -2.25 -29.10 -4.02
CA GLU A 88 -3.06 -29.69 -5.11
C GLU A 88 -3.52 -28.60 -6.08
N GLU A 89 -4.04 -27.50 -5.55
CA GLU A 89 -4.55 -26.37 -6.33
C GLU A 89 -3.44 -25.40 -6.77
N LYS A 90 -2.17 -25.69 -6.42
CA LYS A 90 -0.98 -24.90 -6.76
C LYS A 90 -1.10 -23.42 -6.37
N VAL A 91 -1.78 -23.13 -5.26
CA VAL A 91 -2.00 -21.77 -4.74
C VAL A 91 -0.99 -21.46 -3.65
N SER A 92 -0.08 -20.52 -3.90
CA SER A 92 0.91 -20.10 -2.91
C SER A 92 0.28 -19.18 -1.84
N PRO A 93 0.59 -19.36 -0.54
CA PRO A 93 0.15 -18.51 0.57
C PRO A 93 0.87 -17.14 0.62
N LEU A 94 1.98 -16.96 -0.12
CA LEU A 94 2.77 -15.72 -0.12
C LEU A 94 2.45 -14.77 -1.29
N SER A 95 1.63 -15.19 -2.27
CA SER A 95 1.33 -14.39 -3.46
C SER A 95 0.79 -12.99 -3.15
N GLY A 96 0.14 -12.78 -2.00
CA GLY A 96 -0.42 -11.48 -1.62
C GLY A 96 0.56 -10.46 -1.04
N CYS A 97 1.67 -10.88 -0.42
CA CYS A 97 2.63 -9.98 0.24
C CYS A 97 3.87 -9.68 -0.61
N LEU A 98 4.12 -10.49 -1.65
CA LEU A 98 5.30 -10.39 -2.51
C LEU A 98 5.46 -9.01 -3.21
N PRO A 99 4.39 -8.37 -3.74
CA PRO A 99 4.51 -7.02 -4.31
C PRO A 99 4.96 -5.97 -3.29
N SER A 100 4.43 -6.04 -2.06
CA SER A 100 4.77 -5.10 -0.99
C SER A 100 6.23 -5.25 -0.55
N LEU A 101 6.74 -6.48 -0.48
CA LEU A 101 8.12 -6.77 -0.10
C LEU A 101 9.11 -6.16 -1.10
N LEU A 102 8.83 -6.28 -2.40
CA LEU A 102 9.67 -5.73 -3.46
C LEU A 102 9.61 -4.19 -3.51
N GLN A 103 8.53 -3.59 -3.01
CA GLN A 103 8.37 -2.14 -2.95
C GLN A 103 9.11 -1.49 -1.77
N MET A 104 9.34 -2.22 -0.67
CA MET A 104 9.95 -1.65 0.54
C MET A 104 11.31 -0.97 0.29
N PRO A 105 12.26 -1.55 -0.48
CA PRO A 105 13.55 -0.90 -0.75
C PRO A 105 13.44 0.49 -1.38
N ALA A 106 12.49 0.68 -2.31
CA ALA A 106 12.27 1.97 -2.97
C ALA A 106 11.77 3.04 -1.99
N PHE A 107 10.90 2.66 -1.05
CA PHE A 107 10.45 3.57 0.00
C PHE A 107 11.59 3.96 0.94
N PHE A 108 12.36 2.97 1.42
CA PHE A 108 13.49 3.22 2.32
C PHE A 108 14.54 4.13 1.69
N LEU A 109 14.82 3.94 0.40
CA LEU A 109 15.71 4.81 -0.37
C LEU A 109 15.27 6.26 -0.34
N LEU A 110 14.02 6.51 -0.73
CA LEU A 110 13.49 7.86 -0.79
C LEU A 110 13.38 8.50 0.61
N TYR A 111 12.87 7.75 1.58
CA TYR A 111 12.78 8.22 2.96
C TYR A 111 14.16 8.60 3.52
N HIS A 112 15.18 7.77 3.29
CA HIS A 112 16.53 8.02 3.78
C HIS A 112 17.20 9.18 3.04
N LEU A 113 16.98 9.32 1.73
CA LEU A 113 17.48 10.43 0.93
C LEU A 113 16.96 11.77 1.45
N PHE A 114 15.66 11.87 1.73
CA PHE A 114 15.03 13.12 2.20
C PHE A 114 15.00 13.28 3.72
N SER A 115 15.54 12.32 4.48
CA SER A 115 15.76 12.46 5.93
C SER A 115 17.22 12.74 6.26
N SER A 116 18.15 12.53 5.32
CA SER A 116 19.58 12.75 5.50
C SER A 116 19.98 14.18 5.15
N GLN A 117 20.67 14.85 6.07
CA GLN A 117 21.19 16.22 5.87
C GLN A 117 22.41 16.26 4.94
N LYS A 118 23.09 15.12 4.75
CA LYS A 118 24.28 15.00 3.92
C LYS A 118 24.20 13.78 3.00
N ILE A 119 24.73 13.91 1.79
CA ILE A 119 24.87 12.81 0.82
C ILE A 119 26.32 12.82 0.33
N GLY A 120 27.02 11.69 0.45
CA GLY A 120 28.41 11.59 -0.05
C GLY A 120 29.46 12.44 0.69
N GLY A 121 29.09 13.14 1.76
CA GLY A 121 29.96 14.07 2.50
C GLY A 121 29.49 15.53 2.41
N ASP A 122 28.71 15.85 1.38
CA ASP A 122 28.22 17.20 1.09
C ASP A 122 26.80 17.46 1.63
N PRO A 123 26.42 18.73 1.86
CA PRO A 123 25.04 19.09 2.20
C PRO A 123 24.04 18.62 1.14
N ASN A 124 22.90 18.11 1.60
CA ASN A 124 21.86 17.61 0.71
C ASN A 124 21.01 18.75 0.11
N ALA A 125 21.36 19.20 -1.09
CA ALA A 125 20.64 20.24 -1.82
C ALA A 125 19.19 19.84 -2.19
N LEU A 126 18.86 18.55 -2.28
CA LEU A 126 17.51 18.11 -2.66
C LEU A 126 16.45 18.47 -1.61
N LEU A 127 16.86 18.71 -0.36
CA LEU A 127 15.94 19.06 0.73
C LEU A 127 15.29 20.44 0.52
N SER A 128 16.00 21.37 -0.12
CA SER A 128 15.53 22.74 -0.38
C SER A 128 14.77 22.88 -1.69
N HIS A 129 14.71 21.82 -2.51
CA HIS A 129 13.86 21.82 -3.70
C HIS A 129 12.39 21.82 -3.28
N GLU A 130 11.50 22.40 -4.08
CA GLU A 130 10.15 22.73 -3.63
C GLU A 130 9.06 21.96 -4.39
N LEU A 131 7.89 21.90 -3.77
CA LEU A 131 6.62 21.59 -4.40
C LEU A 131 5.65 22.74 -4.06
N PHE A 132 5.31 23.57 -5.05
CA PHE A 132 4.41 24.71 -4.88
C PHE A 132 4.81 25.63 -3.70
N GLY A 133 6.11 25.88 -3.51
CA GLY A 133 6.65 26.70 -2.41
C GLY A 133 6.90 25.96 -1.10
N ALA A 134 6.68 24.64 -1.07
CA ALA A 134 6.96 23.81 0.10
C ALA A 134 8.24 22.98 -0.09
N PRO A 135 9.29 23.15 0.73
CA PRO A 135 10.52 22.36 0.65
C PRO A 135 10.26 20.86 0.81
N LEU A 136 10.91 20.05 -0.02
CA LEU A 136 10.72 18.60 -0.05
C LEU A 136 11.22 17.88 1.21
N GLY A 137 12.18 18.49 1.93
CA GLY A 137 12.66 18.02 3.23
C GLY A 137 11.79 18.44 4.41
N GLU A 138 10.80 19.32 4.21
CA GLU A 138 9.96 19.83 5.28
C GLU A 138 9.03 18.75 5.85
N ARG A 139 8.53 18.97 7.07
CA ARG A 139 7.54 18.13 7.76
C ARG A 139 6.33 18.97 8.13
N TRP A 140 5.15 18.36 8.14
CA TRP A 140 3.87 19.03 8.43
C TRP A 140 3.90 19.89 9.71
N HIS A 141 4.49 19.38 10.80
CA HIS A 141 4.56 20.09 12.07
C HIS A 141 5.36 21.41 11.96
N ASN A 142 6.40 21.44 11.12
CA ASN A 142 7.20 22.65 10.89
C ASN A 142 6.48 23.62 9.97
N ALA A 143 5.80 23.12 8.94
CA ALA A 143 4.99 23.95 8.04
C ALA A 143 3.89 24.71 8.81
N LEU A 144 3.26 24.05 9.79
CA LEU A 144 2.28 24.68 10.68
C LEU A 144 2.89 25.79 11.56
N ALA A 145 4.14 25.62 12.00
CA ALA A 145 4.81 26.58 12.86
C ALA A 145 5.24 27.87 12.12
N HIS A 146 5.60 27.79 10.83
CA HIS A 146 6.13 28.93 10.08
C HIS A 146 5.05 29.78 9.39
N GLY A 147 3.89 29.19 9.05
CA GLY A 147 2.84 29.91 8.32
C GLY A 147 1.41 29.44 8.60
N GLY A 148 1.22 28.54 9.56
CA GLY A 148 -0.08 27.93 9.84
C GLY A 148 -0.63 27.04 8.72
N PRO A 149 -1.83 26.45 8.89
CA PRO A 149 -2.41 25.51 7.93
C PRO A 149 -2.77 26.16 6.58
N LEU A 150 -2.97 27.47 6.55
CA LEU A 150 -3.32 28.23 5.34
C LEU A 150 -2.11 28.94 4.70
N GLY A 151 -0.91 28.81 5.27
CA GLY A 151 0.32 29.28 4.63
C GLY A 151 0.69 28.45 3.41
N ALA A 152 1.63 28.95 2.59
CA ALA A 152 2.05 28.31 1.34
C ALA A 152 2.42 26.81 1.51
N GLN A 153 3.13 26.48 2.57
CA GLN A 153 3.50 25.09 2.89
C GLN A 153 2.30 24.30 3.43
N GLY A 154 1.50 24.92 4.31
CA GLY A 154 0.32 24.32 4.92
C GLY A 154 -0.71 23.85 3.88
N VAL A 155 -0.98 24.66 2.86
CA VAL A 155 -1.96 24.31 1.81
C VAL A 155 -1.53 23.11 0.97
N VAL A 156 -0.22 22.95 0.73
CA VAL A 156 0.33 21.79 0.00
C VAL A 156 0.06 20.50 0.78
N TYR A 157 0.37 20.51 2.09
CA TYR A 157 0.08 19.37 2.94
C TYR A 157 -1.42 19.12 3.11
N LEU A 158 -2.25 20.15 3.23
CA LEU A 158 -3.70 20.00 3.26
C LEU A 158 -4.20 19.30 1.98
N GLY A 159 -3.68 19.70 0.81
CA GLY A 159 -3.94 19.02 -0.45
C GLY A 159 -3.57 17.54 -0.41
N LEU A 160 -2.38 17.21 0.10
CA LEU A 160 -1.95 15.81 0.28
C LEU A 160 -2.83 15.04 1.26
N PHE A 161 -3.22 15.63 2.38
CA PHE A 161 -4.13 15.00 3.34
C PHE A 161 -5.51 14.74 2.74
N VAL A 162 -6.04 15.65 1.92
CA VAL A 162 -7.30 15.45 1.20
C VAL A 162 -7.21 14.27 0.25
N ILE A 163 -6.14 14.18 -0.55
CA ILE A 163 -5.93 13.06 -1.48
C ILE A 163 -5.81 11.75 -0.69
N VAL A 164 -5.04 11.72 0.38
CA VAL A 164 -4.84 10.50 1.19
C VAL A 164 -6.12 10.11 1.90
N ALA A 165 -6.90 11.07 2.42
CA ALA A 165 -8.18 10.79 3.04
C ALA A 165 -9.16 10.21 2.02
N ALA A 166 -9.16 10.70 0.77
CA ALA A 166 -9.96 10.14 -0.31
C ALA A 166 -9.53 8.69 -0.63
N VAL A 167 -8.23 8.43 -0.77
CA VAL A 167 -7.68 7.09 -1.02
C VAL A 167 -7.91 6.14 0.16
N ALA A 168 -7.73 6.60 1.39
CA ALA A 168 -7.98 5.84 2.61
C ALA A 168 -9.47 5.50 2.76
N THR A 169 -10.36 6.45 2.48
CA THR A 169 -11.82 6.23 2.46
C THR A 169 -12.21 5.22 1.39
N PHE A 170 -11.60 5.31 0.21
CA PHE A 170 -11.80 4.36 -0.87
C PHE A 170 -11.36 2.94 -0.46
N ASN A 171 -10.17 2.80 0.12
CA ASN A 171 -9.63 1.53 0.61
C ASN A 171 -10.46 0.97 1.79
N TYR A 172 -10.91 1.83 2.71
CA TYR A 172 -11.80 1.48 3.81
C TYR A 172 -13.11 0.88 3.29
N ARG A 173 -13.79 1.60 2.38
CA ARG A 173 -15.06 1.16 1.78
C ARG A 173 -14.89 -0.17 1.06
N ARG A 174 -13.80 -0.31 0.30
CA ARG A 174 -13.48 -1.55 -0.41
C ARG A 174 -13.23 -2.72 0.53
N THR A 175 -12.38 -2.55 1.54
CA THR A 175 -12.04 -3.61 2.51
C THR A 175 -13.28 -4.04 3.27
N LYS A 176 -14.11 -3.08 3.68
CA LYS A 176 -15.40 -3.34 4.33
C LYS A 176 -16.35 -4.15 3.44
N ARG A 177 -16.45 -3.81 2.15
CA ARG A 177 -17.23 -4.59 1.16
C ARG A 177 -16.68 -6.01 0.98
N GLN A 178 -15.36 -6.17 0.97
CA GLN A 178 -14.72 -7.50 0.87
C GLN A 178 -15.01 -8.37 2.08
N LEU A 179 -14.93 -7.80 3.29
CA LEU A 179 -15.28 -8.49 4.54
C LEU A 179 -16.77 -8.87 4.59
N ALA A 180 -17.66 -8.00 4.11
CA ALA A 180 -19.09 -8.30 4.04
C ALA A 180 -19.42 -9.42 3.03
N ALA A 181 -18.69 -9.49 1.91
CA ALA A 181 -18.88 -10.49 0.86
C ALA A 181 -18.26 -11.87 1.19
N ALA A 182 -17.34 -11.92 2.15
CA ALA A 182 -16.71 -13.14 2.60
C ALA A 182 -17.04 -13.35 4.09
N PRO A 183 -18.25 -13.84 4.43
CA PRO A 183 -18.55 -14.23 5.80
C PRO A 183 -17.47 -15.22 6.22
N THR A 184 -16.70 -14.83 7.23
CA THR A 184 -15.50 -15.51 7.68
C THR A 184 -15.81 -16.94 8.11
N ALA A 185 -15.70 -17.89 7.17
CA ALA A 185 -15.59 -19.31 7.49
C ALA A 185 -14.35 -19.59 8.38
N SER A 186 -13.47 -18.60 8.54
CA SER A 186 -12.29 -18.54 9.41
C SER A 186 -12.54 -17.98 10.80
N ALA A 187 -13.77 -17.57 11.14
CA ALA A 187 -14.07 -16.96 12.44
C ALA A 187 -14.80 -17.87 13.42
N THR A 188 -15.33 -19.02 12.98
CA THR A 188 -15.95 -20.00 13.87
C THR A 188 -14.89 -20.91 14.48
N GLY A 189 -14.77 -20.91 15.81
CA GLY A 189 -13.99 -21.87 16.58
C GLY A 189 -14.54 -23.30 16.43
N PRO A 190 -13.91 -24.28 17.10
CA PRO A 190 -14.29 -25.70 17.03
C PRO A 190 -15.78 -25.97 17.31
N ASP A 191 -16.42 -25.08 18.08
CA ASP A 191 -17.81 -25.17 18.53
C ASP A 191 -18.79 -24.31 17.71
N GLY A 192 -18.35 -23.72 16.58
CA GLY A 192 -19.21 -22.83 15.78
C GLY A 192 -19.42 -21.43 16.38
N GLN A 193 -18.78 -21.14 17.52
CA GLN A 193 -18.78 -19.81 18.15
C GLN A 193 -17.75 -18.88 17.49
N PRO A 194 -18.04 -17.58 17.29
CA PRO A 194 -17.05 -16.62 16.83
C PRO A 194 -15.88 -16.58 17.81
N MET A 195 -14.64 -16.71 17.33
CA MET A 195 -13.46 -16.53 18.18
C MET A 195 -13.54 -15.18 18.91
N PRO A 196 -13.37 -15.15 20.25
CA PRO A 196 -13.34 -13.90 21.01
C PRO A 196 -12.32 -12.92 20.41
N GLY A 197 -12.72 -11.67 20.16
CA GLY A 197 -11.86 -10.63 19.57
C GLY A 197 -11.90 -10.49 18.05
N MET A 198 -12.42 -11.48 17.30
CA MET A 198 -12.50 -11.42 15.83
C MET A 198 -13.50 -10.35 15.33
N GLY A 199 -14.59 -10.14 16.08
CA GLY A 199 -15.57 -9.08 15.80
C GLY A 199 -15.00 -7.66 15.95
N ALA A 200 -14.07 -7.47 16.90
CA ALA A 200 -13.35 -6.21 17.03
C ALA A 200 -12.30 -6.05 15.92
N MET A 201 -11.55 -7.13 15.61
CA MET A 201 -10.54 -7.14 14.56
C MET A 201 -11.11 -6.85 13.17
N THR A 202 -12.27 -7.39 12.82
CA THR A 202 -12.97 -7.10 11.55
C THR A 202 -13.46 -5.65 11.43
N LYS A 203 -13.82 -5.01 12.55
CA LYS A 203 -14.16 -3.58 12.59
C LYS A 203 -12.92 -2.68 12.53
N LEU A 204 -11.82 -3.11 13.14
CA LEU A 204 -10.57 -2.35 13.21
C LEU A 204 -9.74 -2.45 11.92
N MET A 205 -9.74 -3.60 11.25
CA MET A 205 -8.90 -3.86 10.06
C MET A 205 -9.10 -2.82 8.94
N PRO A 206 -10.33 -2.43 8.54
CA PRO A 206 -10.51 -1.39 7.54
C PRO A 206 -10.01 -0.01 8.00
N LEU A 207 -10.10 0.28 9.30
CA LEU A 207 -9.70 1.56 9.90
C LEU A 207 -8.18 1.77 9.81
N MET A 208 -7.38 0.70 9.73
CA MET A 208 -5.93 0.77 9.52
C MET A 208 -5.54 1.55 8.26
N SER A 209 -6.43 1.67 7.27
CA SER A 209 -6.17 2.49 6.07
C SER A 209 -5.97 3.99 6.40
N PHE A 210 -6.54 4.47 7.51
CA PHE A 210 -6.37 5.85 7.97
C PHE A 210 -5.04 6.08 8.70
N PHE A 211 -4.32 5.02 9.12
CA PHE A 211 -3.00 5.15 9.74
C PHE A 211 -1.99 5.84 8.80
N THR A 212 -2.18 5.73 7.49
CA THR A 212 -1.37 6.44 6.49
C THR A 212 -1.44 7.96 6.63
N LEU A 213 -2.57 8.53 7.07
CA LEU A 213 -2.68 9.97 7.35
C LEU A 213 -1.74 10.36 8.50
N VAL A 214 -1.73 9.57 9.57
CA VAL A 214 -0.82 9.79 10.70
C VAL A 214 0.63 9.69 10.23
N SER A 215 0.98 8.68 9.43
CA SER A 215 2.34 8.53 8.91
C SER A 215 2.81 9.75 8.11
N ILE A 216 1.94 10.34 7.29
CA ILE A 216 2.28 11.52 6.46
C ILE A 216 2.61 12.76 7.31
N ALA A 217 1.98 12.89 8.48
CA ALA A 217 2.26 14.02 9.37
C ALA A 217 3.68 14.01 9.96
N TYR A 218 4.36 12.85 9.99
CA TYR A 218 5.67 12.69 10.61
C TYR A 218 6.85 12.54 9.62
N VAL A 219 6.57 12.29 8.34
CA VAL A 219 7.60 12.09 7.32
C VAL A 219 7.87 13.38 6.52
N PRO A 220 9.05 13.48 5.85
CA PRO A 220 9.31 14.57 4.92
C PRO A 220 8.30 14.64 3.78
N LEU A 221 8.08 15.83 3.21
CA LEU A 221 7.14 16.05 2.09
C LEU A 221 7.41 15.12 0.91
N ALA A 222 8.67 14.90 0.55
CA ALA A 222 9.06 13.94 -0.48
C ALA A 222 8.58 12.50 -0.21
N ALA A 223 8.72 12.03 1.04
CA ALA A 223 8.25 10.72 1.44
C ALA A 223 6.71 10.66 1.46
N ALA A 224 6.04 11.74 1.87
CA ALA A 224 4.59 11.85 1.78
C ALA A 224 4.10 11.73 0.32
N LEU A 225 4.73 12.45 -0.62
CA LEU A 225 4.41 12.38 -2.05
C LEU A 225 4.52 10.96 -2.60
N TYR A 226 5.58 10.26 -2.24
CA TYR A 226 5.73 8.85 -2.60
C TYR A 226 4.60 8.00 -2.03
N ILE A 227 4.29 8.13 -0.75
CA ILE A 227 3.21 7.35 -0.10
C ILE A 227 1.88 7.63 -0.81
N VAL A 228 1.55 8.89 -1.08
CA VAL A 228 0.31 9.28 -1.76
C VAL A 228 0.25 8.67 -3.16
N THR A 229 1.30 8.86 -3.96
CA THR A 229 1.39 8.34 -5.33
C THR A 229 1.26 6.82 -5.35
N SER A 230 1.99 6.15 -4.47
CA SER A 230 2.07 4.71 -4.34
C SER A 230 0.73 4.11 -3.88
N THR A 231 0.06 4.71 -2.89
CA THR A 231 -1.24 4.24 -2.40
C THR A 231 -2.36 4.50 -3.41
N THR A 232 -2.31 5.63 -4.11
CA THR A 232 -3.23 5.96 -5.22
C THR A 232 -3.07 4.95 -6.35
N TRP A 233 -1.83 4.67 -6.78
CA TRP A 233 -1.55 3.64 -7.77
C TRP A 233 -2.11 2.28 -7.33
N THR A 234 -1.82 1.84 -6.10
CA THR A 234 -2.37 0.58 -5.58
C THR A 234 -3.89 0.55 -5.65
N ALA A 235 -4.56 1.64 -5.28
CA ALA A 235 -6.02 1.71 -5.31
C ALA A 235 -6.54 1.50 -6.73
N VAL A 236 -6.01 2.25 -7.70
CA VAL A 236 -6.37 2.16 -9.13
C VAL A 236 -6.02 0.78 -9.69
N GLU A 237 -4.78 0.33 -9.55
CA GLU A 237 -4.30 -0.97 -10.05
C GLU A 237 -5.18 -2.10 -9.53
N ARG A 238 -5.47 -2.11 -8.22
CA ARG A 238 -6.31 -3.15 -7.64
C ARG A 238 -7.76 -3.01 -8.09
N THR A 239 -8.28 -1.84 -8.46
CA THR A 239 -9.64 -1.77 -9.02
C THR A 239 -9.72 -2.42 -10.39
N VAL A 240 -8.70 -2.18 -11.23
CA VAL A 240 -8.61 -2.76 -12.56
C VAL A 240 -8.41 -4.27 -12.48
N LEU A 241 -7.45 -4.74 -11.69
CA LEU A 241 -7.09 -6.16 -11.60
C LEU A 241 -8.16 -7.03 -10.92
N TYR A 242 -9.02 -6.44 -10.09
CA TYR A 242 -10.04 -7.17 -9.32
C TYR A 242 -11.47 -6.90 -9.80
N ARG A 243 -11.64 -6.25 -10.96
CA ARG A 243 -12.96 -5.94 -11.52
C ARG A 243 -13.77 -7.20 -11.82
N ASP A 244 -13.09 -8.27 -12.26
CA ASP A 244 -13.72 -9.52 -12.72
C ASP A 244 -13.60 -10.65 -11.68
N MET A 245 -13.50 -10.29 -10.40
CA MET A 245 -13.48 -11.28 -9.32
C MET A 245 -14.94 -11.54 -8.90
N PRO A 246 -15.50 -12.73 -9.18
CA PRO A 246 -16.85 -13.03 -8.76
C PRO A 246 -16.93 -12.90 -7.24
N VAL A 247 -17.87 -12.08 -6.78
CA VAL A 247 -18.27 -12.06 -5.37
C VAL A 247 -18.67 -13.50 -5.05
N ALA A 248 -18.10 -14.08 -3.98
CA ALA A 248 -18.26 -15.50 -3.65
C ALA A 248 -19.73 -15.97 -3.54
N GLY A 249 -20.69 -15.04 -3.46
CA GLY A 249 -22.13 -15.33 -3.51
C GLY A 249 -22.72 -15.62 -4.90
N ALA A 250 -22.07 -15.25 -6.01
CA ALA A 250 -22.62 -15.47 -7.35
C ALA A 250 -22.42 -16.91 -7.87
N ALA A 251 -21.35 -17.59 -7.43
CA ALA A 251 -21.07 -18.96 -7.86
C ALA A 251 -22.00 -20.01 -7.24
N MET A 252 -22.65 -19.69 -6.12
CA MET A 252 -23.66 -20.56 -5.49
C MET A 252 -25.04 -20.47 -6.16
N ALA A 253 -25.35 -19.39 -6.88
CA ALA A 253 -26.65 -19.20 -7.51
C ALA A 253 -26.77 -19.90 -8.89
N THR A 254 -25.66 -20.32 -9.48
CA THR A 254 -25.62 -21.03 -10.77
C THR A 254 -25.50 -22.55 -10.65
N VAL A 255 -25.49 -23.08 -9.42
CA VAL A 255 -25.40 -24.54 -9.15
C VAL A 255 -26.64 -25.05 -8.37
N ALA A 256 -27.63 -24.18 -8.14
CA ALA A 256 -28.95 -24.56 -7.62
C ALA A 256 -29.96 -24.53 -8.77
#